data_AF-A0A1H3P2Z5-F1
#
_entry.id   AF-A0A1H3P2Z5-F1
#
_cell.length_a   1.000
_cell.length_b   1.000
_cell.length_c   1.000
_cell.angle_alpha   90.00
_cell.angle_beta   90.00
_cell.angle_gamma   90.00
#
_symmetry.space_group_name_H-M   'P 1'
#
loop_
_entity.id
_entity.type
_entity.pdbx_description
1 polymer ?
#
loop_
_entity_poly.entity_id
_entity_poly.type
_entity_poly.pdbx_seq_one_letter_code
_entity_poly.pdbx_strand_id
1 'polypeptide(L)' 'MKTEKPVMECNYSDADQLKSLVRFAEELLSMGASIKLYEEEELITLEMVRNLIETIEGVAKDREAIDNVKFGDDSDE' A
#
# COMPACT_ATOMS: atom_id res chain seq x y z
N MET A 1 11.54 -23.19 6.39
CA MET A 1 11.01 -22.03 7.14
C MET A 1 12.16 -21.06 7.35
N LYS A 2 12.11 -19.89 6.69
CA LYS A 2 13.15 -18.86 6.78
C LYS A 2 13.28 -18.41 8.25
N THR A 3 14.49 -18.44 8.78
CA THR A 3 14.86 -18.17 10.18
C THR A 3 15.07 -16.69 10.50
N GLU A 4 14.69 -15.79 9.59
CA GLU A 4 14.92 -14.36 9.73
C GLU A 4 13.67 -13.71 10.30
N LYS A 5 13.79 -13.13 11.50
CA LYS A 5 12.68 -12.42 12.15
C LYS A 5 12.40 -11.12 11.37
N PRO A 6 11.16 -10.87 10.92
CA PRO A 6 10.84 -9.64 10.21
C PRO A 6 11.08 -8.43 11.12
N VAL A 7 11.70 -7.39 10.55
CA VAL A 7 11.94 -6.11 11.25
C VAL A 7 10.64 -5.31 11.37
N MET A 8 9.77 -5.44 10.38
CA MET A 8 8.47 -4.79 10.30
C MET A 8 7.49 -5.74 9.61
N GLU A 9 6.27 -5.80 10.12
CA GLU A 9 5.12 -6.46 9.50
C GLU A 9 4.05 -5.40 9.24
N CYS A 10 3.38 -5.48 8.09
CA CYS A 10 2.33 -4.55 7.71
C CYS A 10 1.21 -5.28 6.96
N ASN A 11 0.00 -4.74 7.02
CA ASN A 11 -1.13 -5.23 6.25
C ASN A 11 -1.06 -4.72 4.80
N TYR A 12 -0.99 -5.62 3.82
CA TYR A 12 -0.94 -5.29 2.39
C TYR A 12 -2.24 -4.69 1.85
N SER A 13 -3.36 -4.80 2.58
CA SER A 13 -4.64 -4.19 2.21
C SER A 13 -4.83 -2.78 2.77
N ASP A 14 -3.88 -2.28 3.57
CA ASP A 14 -3.94 -0.98 4.22
C ASP A 14 -2.93 -0.01 3.56
N ALA A 15 -3.45 0.93 2.78
CA ALA A 15 -2.63 1.90 2.04
C ALA A 15 -1.76 2.77 2.97
N ASP A 16 -2.23 3.11 4.17
CA ASP A 16 -1.47 3.98 5.08
C ASP A 16 -0.32 3.23 5.76
N GLN A 17 -0.51 1.94 6.04
CA GLN A 17 0.58 1.07 6.47
C GLN A 17 1.62 0.86 5.37
N LEU A 18 1.18 0.68 4.12
CA LEU A 18 2.09 0.53 2.98
C LEU A 18 2.88 1.82 2.71
N LYS A 19 2.26 3.01 2.82
CA LYS A 19 2.98 4.30 2.76
C LYS A 19 4.05 4.40 3.85
N SER A 20 3.72 3.97 5.06
CA SER A 20 4.66 3.94 6.17
C SER A 20 5.83 3.00 5.87
N LEU A 21 5.57 1.81 5.34
CA LEU A 21 6.59 0.85 4.90
C LEU A 21 7.52 1.48 3.85
N VAL A 22 6.96 2.14 2.83
CA VAL A 22 7.76 2.79 1.77
C VAL A 22 8.69 3.83 2.37
N ARG A 23 8.16 4.70 3.24
CA ARG A 23 8.96 5.73 3.90
C ARG A 23 10.10 5.12 4.74
N PHE A 24 9.80 4.11 5.56
CA PHE A 24 10.83 3.44 6.36
C PHE A 24 11.89 2.77 5.50
N ALA A 25 11.49 2.13 4.40
CA ALA A 25 12.41 1.51 3.46
C ALA A 25 13.31 2.56 2.80
N GLU A 26 12.78 3.70 2.37
CA GLU A 26 13.59 4.79 1.81
C GLU A 26 14.58 5.37 2.83
N GLU A 27 14.14 5.60 4.07
CA GLU A 27 15.02 6.08 5.15
C GLU A 27 16.16 5.08 5.40
N LEU A 28 15.86 3.79 5.51
CA LEU A 28 16.87 2.74 5.70
C LEU A 28 17.84 2.62 4.51
N LEU A 29 17.35 2.67 3.27
CA LEU A 29 18.18 2.70 2.08
C LEU A 29 19.12 3.92 2.09
N SER A 30 18.61 5.09 2.49
CA SER A 30 19.40 6.33 2.57
C SER A 30 20.54 6.23 3.60
N MET A 31 20.36 5.42 4.63
CA MET A 31 21.37 5.13 5.65
C MET A 31 22.37 4.04 5.20
N GLY A 32 22.22 3.51 3.98
CA GLY A 32 23.11 2.47 3.43
C GLY A 32 22.71 1.04 3.82
N ALA A 33 21.51 0.82 4.38
CA ALA A 33 21.02 -0.52 4.67
C ALA A 33 20.61 -1.25 3.39
N SER A 34 20.74 -2.58 3.40
CA SER A 34 20.13 -3.45 2.39
C SER A 34 18.82 -3.99 2.93
N ILE A 35 17.75 -3.87 2.14
CA ILE A 35 16.39 -4.24 2.55
C ILE A 35 15.87 -5.32 1.63
N LYS A 36 15.18 -6.30 2.21
CA LYS A 36 14.43 -7.32 1.49
C LYS A 36 12.98 -7.22 1.93
N LEU A 37 12.07 -7.11 0.98
CA LEU A 37 10.64 -7.08 1.22
C LEU A 37 10.06 -8.42 0.80
N TYR A 38 9.18 -8.96 1.64
CA TYR A 38 8.51 -10.22 1.37
C TYR A 38 7.00 -10.05 1.49
N GLU A 39 6.28 -10.57 0.50
CA GLU A 39 4.86 -10.88 0.61
C GLU A 39 4.76 -12.39 0.82
N GLU A 40 4.31 -12.79 2.02
CA GLU A 40 4.37 -14.18 2.48
C GLU A 40 5.79 -14.77 2.35
N GLU A 41 6.04 -15.62 1.34
CA GLU A 41 7.35 -16.22 1.09
C GLU A 41 8.08 -15.64 -0.15
N GLU A 42 7.40 -14.81 -0.95
CA GLU A 42 7.88 -14.24 -2.20
C GLU A 42 8.59 -12.89 -2.00
N LEU A 43 9.72 -12.71 -2.69
CA LEU A 43 10.48 -11.45 -2.65
C LEU A 43 9.81 -10.43 -3.58
N ILE A 44 9.46 -9.27 -3.05
CA ILE A 44 8.85 -8.18 -3.81
C ILE A 44 9.78 -6.96 -3.86
N THR A 45 9.50 -6.06 -4.81
CA THR A 45 10.23 -4.79 -4.93
C THR A 45 9.48 -3.64 -4.27
N LEU A 46 10.21 -2.58 -3.92
CA LEU A 46 9.60 -1.36 -3.39
C LEU A 46 8.66 -0.69 -4.42
N GLU A 47 8.93 -0.87 -5.71
CA GLU A 47 8.08 -0.41 -6.81
C GLU A 47 6.72 -1.14 -6.81
N MET A 48 6.71 -2.46 -6.60
CA MET A 48 5.47 -3.22 -6.47
C MET A 48 4.60 -2.71 -5.31
N VAL A 49 5.23 -2.35 -4.18
CA VAL A 49 4.52 -1.75 -3.04
C VAL A 49 3.89 -0.40 -3.41
N ARG A 50 4.59 0.44 -4.18
CA ARG A 50 4.03 1.73 -4.66
C ARG A 50 2.83 1.52 -5.57
N ASN A 51 2.93 0.59 -6.51
CA ASN A 51 1.84 0.26 -7.43
C ASN A 51 0.60 -0.28 -6.67
N LEU A 52 0.82 -1.04 -5.60
CA LEU A 52 -0.25 -1.53 -4.75
C LEU A 52 -0.96 -0.39 -4.01
N ILE A 53 -0.21 0.59 -3.47
CA ILE A 53 -0.79 1.79 -2.85
C ILE A 53 -1.66 2.54 -3.85
N GLU A 54 -1.14 2.81 -5.05
CA GLU A 54 -1.90 3.51 -6.11
C GLU A 54 -3.17 2.75 -6.49
N THR A 55 -3.11 1.43 -6.55
CA THR A 55 -4.26 0.58 -6.85
C THR A 55 -5.33 0.68 -5.77
N ILE A 56 -4.96 0.59 -4.49
CA ILE A 56 -5.90 0.68 -3.36
C ILE A 56 -6.57 2.07 -3.34
N GLU A 57 -5.80 3.14 -3.52
CA GLU A 57 -6.33 4.50 -3.57
C GLU A 57 -7.21 4.74 -4.80
N GLY A 58 -6.85 4.17 -5.96
CA GLY A 58 -7.64 4.21 -7.18
C GLY A 58 -9.02 3.57 -6.99
N VAL A 59 -9.05 2.37 -6.40
CA VAL A 59 -10.32 1.68 -6.09
C VAL A 59 -11.18 2.48 -5.12
N ALA A 60 -10.57 3.11 -4.11
CA ALA A 60 -11.29 3.97 -3.17
C ALA A 60 -11.93 5.18 -3.87
N LYS A 61 -11.20 5.83 -4.79
CA LYS A 61 -11.71 6.95 -5.60
C LYS A 61 -12.81 6.51 -6.57
N ASP A 62 -12.63 5.39 -7.25
CA ASP A 62 -13.63 4.86 -8.17
C ASP A 62 -14.93 4.53 -7.43
N ARG A 63 -14.83 3.99 -6.21
CA ARG A 63 -15.98 3.73 -5.35
C ARG A 63 -16.71 5.01 -4.96
N GLU A 64 -15.98 6.06 -4.56
CA GLU A 64 -16.56 7.37 -4.25
C GLU A 64 -17.23 8.00 -5.48
N ALA A 65 -16.64 7.87 -6.67
CA ALA A 65 -17.22 8.35 -7.91
C ALA A 65 -18.54 7.65 -8.25
N ILE A 66 -18.61 6.32 -8.07
CA ILE A 66 -19.85 5.55 -8.27
C ILE A 66 -20.92 5.96 -7.26
N ASP A 67 -20.55 6.17 -6.00
CA ASP A 67 -21.48 6.57 -4.95
C ASP A 67 -22.06 7.96 -5.21
N ASN A 68 -21.22 8.93 -5.58
CA ASN A 68 -21.64 10.27 -6.00
C ASN A 68 -22.59 10.24 -7.21
N VAL A 69 -22.36 9.37 -8.19
CA VAL A 69 -23.27 9.22 -9.34
C VAL A 69 -24.58 8.55 -8.95
N LYS A 70 -24.57 7.64 -7.96
CA LYS A 70 -25.76 6.89 -7.53
C LYS A 70 -26.66 7.65 -6.55
N PHE A 71 -26.10 8.53 -5.73
CA PHE A 71 -26.82 9.26 -4.68
C PHE A 71 -26.81 10.79 -4.85
N GLY A 72 -26.13 11.31 -5.89
CA GLY A 72 -26.03 12.75 -6.15
C GLY A 72 -27.22 13.37 -6.90
N ASP A 73 -28.15 12.57 -7.43
CA ASP A 73 -29.24 13.04 -8.32
C ASP A 73 -30.65 13.03 -7.67
N ASP A 74 -30.79 12.66 -6.39
CA ASP A 74 -32.09 12.72 -5.67
C ASP A 74 -32.23 14.05 -4.87
N SER A 75 -31.75 15.16 -5.41
CA SER A 75 -31.87 16.51 -4.82
C SER A 75 -32.45 17.56 -5.77
N ASP A 76 -33.27 17.15 -6.74
CA ASP A 76 -34.10 18.09 -7.51
C ASP A 76 -35.58 17.76 -7.28
N GLU A 77 -36.25 18.67 -6.54
CA GLU A 77 -37.71 18.80 -6.36
C GLU A 77 -38.50 18.82 -7.67
#